data_AF-A0A7C6EUH1-F1
#
_entry.id   AF-A0A7C6EUH1-F1
#
_cell.length_a   1.000
_cell.length_b   1.000
_cell.length_c   1.000
_cell.angle_alpha   90.00
_cell.angle_beta   90.00
_cell.angle_gamma   90.00
#
_symmetry.space_group_name_H-M   'P 1'
#
loop_
_entity.id
_entity.type
_entity.pdbx_description
1 polymer ?
#
loop_
_entity_poly.entity_id
_entity_poly.type
_entity_poly.pdbx_seq_one_letter_code
_entity_poly.pdbx_strand_id
1 'polypeptide(L)'
;MDTFRTEIRPTPAPFSISYTDLLLFIGSCFTEHIGSKMELLKFPVCLNPSGILYNPVSIANTIRRLITAKPYSQDELILYNGVWHSFDHHGMFSGTDKDEV
;
A
#
# COMPACT_ATOMS: atom_id res chain seq x y z
N MET A 1 -6.27 40.54 -6.28
CA MET A 1 -5.73 39.50 -7.18
C MET A 1 -6.36 38.20 -6.72
N ASP A 2 -7.36 37.72 -7.45
CA ASP A 2 -8.03 36.48 -7.09
C ASP A 2 -7.12 35.31 -7.43
N THR A 3 -6.88 34.44 -6.46
CA THR A 3 -6.06 33.24 -6.61
C THR A 3 -6.75 32.24 -7.54
N PHE A 4 -6.09 31.87 -8.65
CA PHE A 4 -6.57 30.84 -9.63
C PHE A 4 -6.57 29.40 -9.06
N ARG A 5 -6.25 29.22 -7.78
CA ARG A 5 -6.15 27.92 -7.12
C ARG A 5 -6.86 27.96 -5.78
N THR A 6 -7.39 26.82 -5.40
CA THR A 6 -7.93 26.62 -4.05
C THR A 6 -6.79 26.72 -3.04
N GLU A 7 -6.84 27.72 -2.17
CA GLU A 7 -5.96 27.79 -1.02
C GLU A 7 -6.49 26.85 0.07
N ILE A 8 -5.72 25.81 0.38
CA ILE A 8 -6.02 24.91 1.48
C ILE A 8 -5.25 25.40 2.71
N ARG A 9 -5.97 25.72 3.79
CA ARG A 9 -5.40 26.04 5.10
C ARG A 9 -5.63 24.85 6.03
N PRO A 10 -4.71 23.87 6.07
CA PRO A 10 -4.90 22.68 6.89
C PRO A 10 -4.89 23.07 8.37
N THR A 11 -5.90 22.60 9.11
CA THR A 11 -5.87 22.63 10.57
C THR A 11 -4.96 21.51 11.08
N PRO A 12 -4.22 21.72 12.16
CA PRO A 12 -3.46 20.64 12.79
C PRO A 12 -4.37 19.46 13.15
N ALA A 13 -3.88 18.24 12.93
CA ALA A 13 -4.56 17.04 13.40
C ALA A 13 -4.59 17.02 14.94
N PRO A 14 -5.59 16.37 15.58
CA PRO A 14 -5.66 16.28 17.04
C PRO A 14 -4.60 15.34 17.65
N PHE A 15 -3.69 14.82 16.83
CA PHE A 15 -2.60 13.94 17.22
C PHE A 15 -1.32 14.27 16.46
N SER A 16 -0.19 13.86 17.03
CA SER A 16 1.13 13.88 16.40
C SER A 16 1.61 12.44 16.18
N ILE A 17 2.49 12.26 15.21
CA ILE A 17 3.24 11.01 15.00
C ILE A 17 4.69 11.20 15.44
N SER A 18 5.28 10.15 15.98
CA SER A 18 6.64 10.10 16.52
C SER A 18 7.35 8.83 16.05
N TYR A 19 8.63 8.69 16.40
CA TYR A 19 9.44 7.54 16.01
C TYR A 19 9.02 6.21 16.64
N THR A 20 8.14 6.24 17.65
CA THR A 20 7.57 5.02 18.25
C THR A 20 6.28 4.57 17.60
N ASP A 21 5.66 5.41 16.77
CA ASP A 21 4.39 5.10 16.12
C ASP A 21 4.61 4.27 14.85
N LEU A 22 3.96 3.11 14.77
CA LEU A 22 3.98 2.26 13.58
C LEU A 22 3.06 2.82 12.51
N LEU A 23 3.60 3.10 11.33
CA LEU A 23 2.87 3.72 10.23
C LEU A 23 2.59 2.71 9.12
N LEU A 24 1.33 2.58 8.73
CA LEU A 24 0.91 1.81 7.57
C LEU A 24 0.46 2.76 6.45
N PHE A 25 1.08 2.61 5.30
CA PHE A 25 0.77 3.35 4.08
C PHE A 25 0.20 2.37 3.05
N ILE A 26 -1.09 2.54 2.69
CA ILE A 26 -1.75 1.74 1.65
C ILE A 26 -2.41 2.68 0.65
N GLY A 27 -2.04 2.56 -0.62
CA GLY A 27 -2.65 3.35 -1.67
C GLY A 27 -1.86 3.37 -2.98
N SER A 28 -2.09 4.42 -3.76
CA SER A 28 -1.51 4.59 -5.09
C SER A 28 0.00 4.89 -5.04
N CYS A 29 0.63 5.17 -6.18
CA CYS A 29 2.01 5.65 -6.25
C CYS A 29 2.27 6.91 -5.39
N PHE A 30 1.26 7.76 -5.17
CA PHE A 30 1.39 8.89 -4.25
C PHE A 30 1.72 8.42 -2.82
N THR A 31 1.10 7.33 -2.40
CA THR A 31 1.34 6.73 -1.08
C THR A 31 2.77 6.23 -0.96
N GLU A 32 3.34 5.64 -2.01
CA GLU A 32 4.76 5.24 -2.05
C GLU A 32 5.68 6.44 -1.89
N HIS A 33 5.45 7.53 -2.63
CA HIS A 33 6.27 8.72 -2.52
C HIS A 33 6.25 9.35 -1.12
N ILE A 34 5.11 9.33 -0.42
CA ILE A 34 5.02 9.85 0.94
C ILE A 34 5.64 8.86 1.93
N GLY A 35 5.31 7.58 1.84
CA GLY A 35 5.83 6.53 2.71
C GLY A 35 7.36 6.44 2.66
N SER A 36 7.96 6.45 1.47
CA SER A 36 9.42 6.40 1.32
C SER A 36 10.13 7.63 1.89
N LYS A 37 9.48 8.81 1.92
CA LYS A 37 10.02 9.96 2.66
C LYS A 37 10.02 9.71 4.17
N MET A 38 8.98 9.07 4.69
CA MET A 38 8.90 8.71 6.11
C MET A 38 9.94 7.64 6.49
N GLU A 39 10.15 6.64 5.62
CA GLU A 39 11.23 5.65 5.77
C GLU A 39 12.61 6.30 5.77
N LEU A 40 12.87 7.24 4.84
CA LEU A 40 14.13 8.00 4.79
C LEU A 40 14.37 8.76 6.09
N LEU A 41 13.31 9.32 6.68
CA LEU A 41 13.33 10.00 7.97
C LEU A 41 13.43 9.04 9.18
N LYS A 42 13.51 7.71 8.95
CA LYS A 42 13.64 6.65 9.96
C LYS A 42 12.38 6.37 10.79
N PHE A 43 11.20 6.74 10.30
CA PHE A 43 9.95 6.25 10.89
C PHE A 43 9.78 4.75 10.61
N PRO A 44 9.18 3.98 11.53
CA PRO A 44 8.85 2.58 11.29
C PRO A 44 7.62 2.50 10.38
N VAL A 45 7.86 2.21 9.11
CA VAL A 45 6.86 2.24 8.04
C VAL A 45 6.64 0.84 7.49
N CYS A 46 5.39 0.46 7.30
CA CYS A 46 4.96 -0.60 6.41
C CYS A 46 4.35 0.06 5.16
N LEU A 47 5.07 -0.01 4.04
CA LEU A 47 4.68 0.65 2.80
C LEU A 47 4.08 -0.35 1.82
N ASN A 48 2.82 -0.13 1.42
CA ASN A 48 2.11 -0.87 0.38
C ASN A 48 2.40 -2.38 0.43
N PRO A 49 2.00 -3.10 1.49
CA PRO A 49 2.36 -4.51 1.68
C PRO A 49 1.85 -5.45 0.57
N SER A 50 0.84 -5.04 -0.19
CA SER A 50 0.35 -5.74 -1.39
C SER A 50 0.64 -4.98 -2.68
N GLY A 51 1.55 -4.00 -2.63
CA GLY A 51 1.88 -3.08 -3.71
C GLY A 51 0.86 -1.96 -3.90
N ILE A 52 0.96 -1.28 -5.03
CA ILE A 52 0.10 -0.14 -5.39
C ILE A 52 -1.36 -0.61 -5.52
N LEU A 53 -2.24 -0.02 -4.71
CA LEU A 53 -3.69 -0.23 -4.74
C LEU A 53 -4.40 1.12 -4.83
N TYR A 54 -5.42 1.24 -5.67
CA TYR A 54 -6.14 2.52 -5.81
C TYR A 54 -7.66 2.38 -5.70
N ASN A 55 -8.22 1.20 -5.96
CA ASN A 55 -9.64 1.00 -5.83
C ASN A 55 -10.00 0.66 -4.36
N PRO A 56 -11.10 1.22 -3.81
CA PRO A 56 -11.45 1.02 -2.39
C PRO A 56 -11.68 -0.43 -1.99
N VAL A 57 -12.18 -1.28 -2.90
CA VAL A 57 -12.52 -2.68 -2.59
C VAL A 57 -11.25 -3.49 -2.35
N SER A 58 -10.24 -3.37 -3.20
CA SER A 58 -8.95 -4.03 -3.00
C SER A 58 -8.27 -3.55 -1.71
N ILE A 59 -8.27 -2.24 -1.43
CA ILE A 59 -7.71 -1.70 -0.18
C ILE A 59 -8.42 -2.32 1.03
N ALA A 60 -9.75 -2.37 1.02
CA ALA A 60 -10.53 -2.96 2.10
C ALA A 60 -10.26 -4.47 2.26
N ASN A 61 -10.10 -5.20 1.17
CA ASN A 61 -9.76 -6.63 1.20
C ASN A 61 -8.37 -6.88 1.78
N THR A 62 -7.36 -6.11 1.35
CA THR A 62 -6.00 -6.16 1.91
C THR A 62 -6.04 -5.89 3.42
N ILE A 63 -6.71 -4.83 3.86
CA ILE A 63 -6.82 -4.50 5.29
C ILE A 63 -7.51 -5.62 6.07
N ARG A 64 -8.64 -6.14 5.58
CA ARG A 64 -9.33 -7.27 6.22
C ARG A 64 -8.42 -8.48 6.35
N ARG A 65 -7.69 -8.81 5.28
CA ARG A 65 -6.81 -9.97 5.27
C ARG A 65 -5.68 -9.82 6.29
N LEU A 66 -5.05 -8.65 6.35
CA LEU A 66 -4.02 -8.31 7.34
C LEU A 66 -4.55 -8.42 8.78
N ILE A 67 -5.73 -7.86 9.06
CA ILE A 67 -6.36 -7.92 10.40
C ILE A 67 -6.67 -9.36 10.80
N THR A 68 -7.15 -10.18 9.86
CA THR A 68 -7.48 -11.59 10.12
C THR A 68 -6.26 -12.53 10.13
N ALA A 69 -5.07 -12.01 9.82
CA ALA A 69 -3.85 -12.80 9.65
C ALA A 69 -4.03 -14.03 8.73
N LYS A 70 -4.86 -13.92 7.70
CA LYS A 70 -5.12 -15.03 6.76
C LYS A 70 -3.99 -15.11 5.73
N PRO A 71 -3.13 -16.16 5.77
CA PRO A 71 -2.04 -16.31 4.80
C PRO A 71 -2.59 -16.53 3.38
N TYR A 72 -1.75 -16.23 2.39
CA TYR A 72 -2.00 -16.63 1.00
C TYR A 72 -1.60 -18.07 0.78
N SER A 73 -2.31 -18.72 -0.14
CA SER A 73 -2.00 -20.06 -0.62
C SER A 73 -1.71 -20.02 -2.12
N GLN A 74 -0.88 -20.96 -2.58
CA GLN A 74 -0.53 -21.07 -4.00
C GLN A 74 -1.73 -21.40 -4.92
N ASP A 75 -2.84 -21.84 -4.35
CA ASP A 75 -4.09 -22.11 -5.08
C ASP A 75 -4.84 -20.82 -5.44
N GLU A 76 -4.45 -19.69 -4.85
CA GLU A 76 -4.99 -18.35 -5.16
C GLU A 76 -4.23 -17.66 -6.30
N LEU A 77 -3.14 -18.28 -6.79
CA LEU A 77 -2.36 -17.77 -7.91
C LEU A 77 -2.94 -18.21 -9.26
N ILE A 78 -2.82 -17.33 -10.24
CA ILE A 78 -3.32 -17.54 -11.59
C ILE A 78 -2.17 -17.48 -12.58
N LEU A 79 -2.03 -18.54 -13.38
CA LEU A 79 -1.07 -18.57 -14.47
C LEU A 79 -1.68 -17.95 -15.72
N TYR A 80 -1.07 -16.88 -16.21
CA TYR A 80 -1.45 -16.25 -17.47
C TYR A 80 -0.19 -15.87 -18.26
N ASN A 81 -0.13 -16.26 -19.54
CA ASN A 81 1.02 -16.01 -20.41
C ASN A 81 2.38 -16.45 -19.82
N GLY A 82 2.39 -17.54 -19.05
CA GLY A 82 3.63 -18.05 -18.42
C GLY A 82 4.07 -17.29 -17.17
N VAL A 83 3.24 -16.37 -16.66
CA VAL A 83 3.50 -15.59 -15.44
C VAL A 83 2.41 -15.89 -14.41
N TRP A 84 2.82 -16.11 -13.16
CA TRP A 84 1.94 -16.25 -12.01
C TRP A 84 1.56 -14.89 -11.46
N HIS A 85 0.27 -14.72 -11.20
CA HIS A 85 -0.32 -13.48 -10.72
C HIS A 85 -1.19 -13.74 -9.49
N SER A 86 -1.29 -12.74 -8.62
CA SER A 86 -2.29 -12.68 -7.55
C SER A 86 -3.21 -11.48 -7.80
N PHE A 87 -4.53 -11.69 -7.78
CA PHE A 87 -5.49 -10.59 -7.91
C PHE A 87 -5.53 -9.65 -6.70
N ASP A 88 -5.00 -10.09 -5.57
CA ASP A 88 -4.92 -9.29 -4.35
C ASP A 88 -3.67 -8.40 -4.32
N HIS A 89 -2.72 -8.59 -5.25
CA HIS A 89 -1.43 -7.89 -5.26
C HIS A 89 -1.20 -7.10 -6.56
N HIS A 90 -0.41 -6.04 -6.46
CA HIS A 90 0.10 -5.31 -7.62
C HIS A 90 0.96 -6.23 -8.51
N GLY A 91 1.00 -5.95 -9.81
CA GLY A 91 1.72 -6.77 -10.79
C GLY A 91 3.24 -6.89 -10.55
N MET A 92 3.82 -6.03 -9.69
CA MET A 92 5.22 -6.15 -9.27
C MET A 92 5.53 -7.45 -8.49
N PHE A 93 4.51 -8.10 -7.92
CA PHE A 93 4.63 -9.39 -7.24
C PHE A 93 4.46 -10.57 -8.20
N SER A 94 4.25 -10.32 -9.50
CA SER A 94 4.09 -11.40 -10.48
C SER A 94 5.45 -11.92 -10.93
N GLY A 95 5.52 -13.22 -11.22
CA GLY A 95 6.78 -13.90 -11.55
C GLY A 95 6.58 -15.19 -12.34
N THR A 96 7.65 -15.72 -12.91
CA THR A 96 7.61 -16.98 -13.69
C THR A 96 7.74 -18.21 -12.80
N ASP A 97 8.34 -18.06 -11.62
CA ASP A 97 8.41 -19.11 -10.60
C ASP A 97 7.19 -18.97 -9.66
N LYS A 98 6.46 -20.07 -9.47
CA LYS A 98 5.27 -20.08 -8.60
C LYS A 98 5.63 -19.99 -7.12
N ASP A 99 6.80 -20.50 -6.74
CA ASP A 99 7.23 -20.57 -5.34
C ASP A 99 7.80 -19.24 -4.85
N GLU A 100 8.18 -18.34 -5.78
CA GLU A 100 8.68 -16.99 -5.50
C GLU A 100 7.59 -15.90 -5.56
N VAL A 101 6.34 -16.27 -5.90
CA VAL A 101 5.16 -15.39 -6.03
C VAL A 101 4.18 -15.61 -4.88
#